data_AF-A0A9Q8UVX3-F1
#
_entry.id   AF-A0A9Q8UVX3-F1
#
_cell.length_a   1.000
_cell.length_b   1.000
_cell.length_c   1.000
_cell.angle_alpha   90.00
_cell.angle_beta   90.00
_cell.angle_gamma   90.00
#
_symmetry.space_group_name_H-M   'P 1'
#
loop_
_entity.id
_entity.type
_entity.pdbx_description
1 polymer ?
#
loop_
_entity_poly.entity_id
_entity_poly.type
_entity_poly.pdbx_seq_one_letter_code
_entity_poly.pdbx_strand_id
1 'polypeptide(L)'
;MTQRLSSSSSSPYTMTRGADSRISRSMSIGDTYWRLRTYRGATIGDLRKRAQNANYHIKKSASLGETIAAVHRLDRGLVSYANCTLQELRRFHEDRGLGKAPKLGQRILIKALDSADDNATFTKLLDLPAKLRCCIYDFYIDGFQNDTLWDPTHPPLSQTYKLIRSEFLPIFFGTICFQLAFQSTTWGHEAPHRYRLRYETQLFLGSLQPENLATMSRFNVDFTHGSGDFSNVKLRLNKAEKVWAVEVVPNREPNVFGLEAMERIEKEARKGFHGDEGEAKSLTMDDLYAVRKRVDERGFHNFTPPSYQFLASLGPQNLAQISSFEMVFYPRTRLVAKLDKAENVWHVSVVLELSRWSSDVSAAAQLEKDVRQVLGGDPDEAKPLTLERVYSTRRNVESAFPVACAY
;
A
#
# COMPACT_ATOMS: atom_id res chain seq x y z
N MET A 1 44.03 31.69 7.03
CA MET A 1 43.06 31.59 8.15
C MET A 1 42.91 30.11 8.46
N THR A 2 43.43 29.68 9.61
CA THR A 2 43.63 28.26 9.97
C THR A 2 42.36 27.73 10.63
N GLN A 3 41.58 26.89 9.96
CA GLN A 3 40.45 26.19 10.59
C GLN A 3 40.96 24.88 11.21
N ARG A 4 40.88 24.83 12.54
CA ARG A 4 41.08 23.64 13.37
C ARG A 4 39.97 22.63 13.08
N LEU A 5 40.38 21.41 12.72
CA LEU A 5 39.51 20.23 12.78
C LEU A 5 39.29 19.91 14.26
N SER A 6 38.07 20.16 14.75
CA SER A 6 37.60 19.60 16.02
C SER A 6 36.69 18.42 15.68
N SER A 7 37.03 17.28 16.26
CA SER A 7 36.30 16.02 16.17
C SER A 7 35.03 16.10 17.03
N SER A 8 33.88 16.24 16.38
CA SER A 8 32.57 15.95 16.96
C SER A 8 31.82 15.00 16.02
N SER A 9 31.60 13.77 16.48
CA SER A 9 30.77 12.79 15.82
C SER A 9 29.29 13.19 15.93
N SER A 10 28.81 13.95 14.95
CA SER A 10 27.39 14.25 14.78
C SER A 10 27.11 14.28 13.28
N SER A 11 26.39 13.26 12.80
CA SER A 11 25.96 13.14 11.41
C SER A 11 25.12 14.36 10.99
N PRO A 12 25.50 15.11 9.93
CA PRO A 12 24.80 16.35 9.56
C PRO A 12 23.57 16.16 8.67
N TYR A 13 23.16 14.93 8.35
CA TYR A 13 22.04 14.68 7.46
C TYR A 13 20.73 14.44 8.23
N THR A 14 20.16 15.50 8.79
CA THR A 14 18.72 15.53 9.11
C THR A 14 18.05 16.43 8.08
N MET A 15 17.59 15.84 6.97
CA MET A 15 16.78 16.53 5.97
C MET A 15 15.45 16.95 6.60
N THR A 16 15.23 18.26 6.71
CA THR A 16 14.01 18.87 7.24
C THR A 16 12.81 18.46 6.38
N ARG A 17 11.98 17.56 6.91
CA ARG A 17 10.69 17.15 6.35
C ARG A 17 9.67 18.27 6.49
N GLY A 18 9.20 18.80 5.37
CA GLY A 18 8.04 19.70 5.34
C GLY A 18 7.81 20.31 3.97
N ALA A 19 7.05 19.60 3.11
CA ALA A 19 6.24 20.11 1.97
C ALA A 19 6.14 19.13 0.78
N ASP A 20 7.01 18.12 0.68
CA ASP A 20 7.15 17.31 -0.55
C ASP A 20 6.12 16.17 -0.72
N SER A 21 5.17 16.01 0.19
CA SER A 21 4.21 14.89 0.19
C SER A 21 3.18 14.93 -0.96
N ARG A 22 3.03 16.06 -1.66
CA ARG A 22 2.11 16.17 -2.82
C ARG A 22 2.72 15.70 -4.14
N ILE A 23 4.04 15.61 -4.25
CA ILE A 23 4.74 15.24 -5.50
C ILE A 23 5.08 13.73 -5.53
N SER A 24 5.04 13.04 -4.38
CA SER A 24 5.48 11.65 -4.25
C SER A 24 4.43 10.56 -4.58
N ARG A 25 3.28 10.88 -5.17
CA ARG A 25 2.27 9.88 -5.61
C ARG A 25 2.42 9.44 -7.08
N SER A 26 3.64 9.48 -7.62
CA SER A 26 3.94 8.74 -8.84
C SER A 26 4.20 7.29 -8.45
N MET A 27 3.22 6.42 -8.72
CA MET A 27 3.33 4.95 -8.65
C MET A 27 4.74 4.51 -9.06
N SER A 28 5.53 3.97 -8.13
CA SER A 28 6.75 3.25 -8.51
C SER A 28 6.31 1.95 -9.17
N ILE A 29 6.09 2.01 -10.48
CA ILE A 29 6.05 0.81 -11.32
C ILE A 29 7.42 0.16 -11.09
N GLY A 30 7.41 -1.11 -10.64
CA GLY A 30 8.48 -1.81 -9.91
C GLY A 30 9.91 -1.80 -10.48
N ASP A 31 10.13 -1.21 -11.66
CA ASP A 31 11.43 -1.12 -12.35
C ASP A 31 12.12 0.27 -12.27
N THR A 32 11.61 1.17 -11.43
CA THR A 32 12.09 2.56 -11.39
C THR A 32 12.58 3.07 -10.04
N TYR A 33 12.48 2.27 -8.97
CA TYR A 33 12.82 2.74 -7.61
C TYR A 33 14.29 3.11 -7.41
N TRP A 34 15.20 2.54 -8.20
CA TRP A 34 16.64 2.88 -8.19
C TRP A 34 17.01 3.99 -9.17
N ARG A 35 16.06 4.45 -10.01
CA ARG A 35 16.32 5.47 -11.02
C ARG A 35 16.22 6.85 -10.39
N LEU A 36 17.03 7.79 -10.89
CA LEU A 36 16.85 9.19 -10.54
C LEU A 36 15.45 9.65 -10.95
N ARG A 37 14.87 10.53 -10.13
CA ARG A 37 13.56 11.12 -10.41
C ARG A 37 13.61 11.80 -11.77
N THR A 38 12.58 11.60 -12.60
CA THR A 38 12.52 12.21 -13.93
C THR A 38 12.09 13.67 -13.91
N TYR A 39 11.58 14.15 -12.76
CA TYR A 39 11.03 15.50 -12.57
C TYR A 39 9.99 15.91 -13.63
N ARG A 40 9.29 14.93 -14.23
CA ARG A 40 8.24 15.18 -15.22
C ARG A 40 7.13 16.01 -14.58
N GLY A 41 6.83 17.17 -15.17
CA GLY A 41 5.81 18.10 -14.68
C GLY A 41 6.28 19.05 -13.58
N ALA A 42 7.53 18.94 -13.09
CA ALA A 42 8.09 19.90 -12.15
C ALA A 42 8.33 21.26 -12.83
N THR A 43 8.04 22.35 -12.12
CA THR A 43 8.37 23.69 -12.62
C THR A 43 9.82 24.05 -12.34
N ILE A 44 10.40 24.96 -13.15
CA ILE A 44 11.75 25.49 -12.89
C ILE A 44 11.83 26.13 -11.50
N GLY A 45 10.75 26.77 -11.05
CA GLY A 45 10.67 27.41 -9.74
C GLY A 45 10.84 26.41 -8.60
N ASP A 46 10.12 25.29 -8.65
CA ASP A 46 10.17 24.23 -7.63
C ASP A 46 11.56 23.60 -7.55
N LEU A 47 12.15 23.29 -8.72
CA LEU A 47 13.48 22.69 -8.79
C LEU A 47 14.57 23.63 -8.26
N ARG A 48 14.47 24.94 -8.58
CA ARG A 48 15.41 25.94 -8.04
C ARG A 48 15.25 26.11 -6.54
N LYS A 49 14.01 26.11 -6.02
CA LYS A 49 13.75 26.17 -4.57
C LYS A 49 14.37 24.98 -3.85
N ARG A 50 14.20 23.76 -4.40
CA ARG A 50 14.86 22.55 -3.89
C ARG A 50 16.38 22.69 -3.87
N ALA A 51 16.97 23.12 -4.98
CA ALA A 51 18.42 23.32 -5.06
C ALA A 51 18.92 24.38 -4.06
N GLN A 52 18.22 25.52 -3.93
CA GLN A 52 18.54 26.57 -2.97
C GLN A 52 18.47 26.09 -1.52
N ASN A 53 17.46 25.30 -1.15
CA ASN A 53 17.34 24.72 0.19
C ASN A 53 18.53 23.80 0.53
N ALA A 54 19.14 23.20 -0.48
CA ALA A 54 20.35 22.37 -0.34
C ALA A 54 21.66 23.17 -0.55
N ASN A 55 21.60 24.51 -0.57
CA ASN A 55 22.73 25.39 -0.89
C ASN A 55 23.39 25.09 -2.25
N TYR A 56 22.63 24.53 -3.19
CA TYR A 56 23.08 24.18 -4.53
C TYR A 56 22.75 25.31 -5.52
N HIS A 57 23.76 25.99 -6.05
CA HIS A 57 23.56 27.13 -6.93
C HIS A 57 23.15 26.72 -8.35
N ILE A 58 22.05 27.29 -8.84
CA ILE A 58 21.58 27.18 -10.23
C ILE A 58 21.42 28.59 -10.79
N LYS A 59 21.96 28.84 -11.99
CA LYS A 59 21.86 30.14 -12.65
C LYS A 59 20.39 30.51 -12.92
N LYS A 60 20.04 31.79 -12.70
CA LYS A 60 18.67 32.29 -12.97
C LYS A 60 18.25 32.15 -14.44
N SER A 61 19.21 32.14 -15.36
CA SER A 61 18.99 31.95 -16.79
C SER A 61 19.03 30.48 -17.24
N ALA A 62 19.25 29.52 -16.33
CA ALA A 62 19.32 28.11 -16.68
C ALA A 62 17.97 27.63 -17.22
N SER A 63 18.00 26.92 -18.34
CA SER A 63 16.87 26.21 -18.91
C SER A 63 16.31 25.16 -17.95
N LEU A 64 15.12 24.62 -18.25
CA LEU A 64 14.56 23.50 -17.49
C LEU A 64 15.50 22.29 -17.51
N GLY A 65 16.08 21.95 -18.67
CA GLY A 65 17.01 20.83 -18.80
C GLY A 65 18.27 21.00 -17.96
N GLU A 66 18.89 22.19 -17.97
CA GLU A 66 20.05 22.50 -17.12
C GLU A 66 19.69 22.48 -15.63
N THR A 67 18.48 22.95 -15.27
CA THR A 67 17.99 22.93 -13.89
C THR A 67 17.78 21.49 -13.42
N ILE A 68 17.18 20.62 -14.25
CA ILE A 68 17.02 19.19 -13.97
C ILE A 68 18.39 18.52 -13.82
N ALA A 69 19.34 18.78 -14.73
CA ALA A 69 20.69 18.21 -14.65
C ALA A 69 21.41 18.61 -13.35
N ALA A 70 21.27 19.87 -12.92
CA ALA A 70 21.81 20.34 -11.65
C ALA A 70 21.17 19.64 -10.44
N VAL A 71 19.85 19.46 -10.44
CA VAL A 71 19.14 18.71 -9.38
C VAL A 71 19.53 17.23 -9.39
N HIS A 72 19.74 16.61 -10.56
CA HIS A 72 20.26 15.24 -10.64
C HIS A 72 21.67 15.11 -10.07
N ARG A 73 22.53 16.12 -10.23
CA ARG A 73 23.84 16.15 -9.55
C ARG A 73 23.67 16.23 -8.04
N LEU A 74 22.76 17.09 -7.55
CA LEU A 74 22.41 17.18 -6.13
C LEU A 74 21.88 15.84 -5.58
N ASP A 75 20.96 15.18 -6.28
CA ASP A 75 20.38 13.89 -5.85
C ASP A 75 21.42 12.77 -5.76
N ARG A 76 22.50 12.86 -6.56
CA ARG A 76 23.66 11.95 -6.49
C ARG A 76 24.67 12.34 -5.41
N GLY A 77 24.41 13.39 -4.64
CA GLY A 77 25.34 13.90 -3.63
C GLY A 77 26.60 14.54 -4.21
N LEU A 78 26.60 14.92 -5.49
CA LEU A 78 27.76 15.55 -6.13
C LEU A 78 27.84 17.04 -5.78
N VAL A 79 29.07 17.57 -5.70
CA VAL A 79 29.33 18.97 -5.35
C VAL A 79 28.98 19.90 -6.52
N SER A 80 28.41 21.07 -6.20
CA SER A 80 28.30 22.19 -7.15
C SER A 80 29.56 23.03 -7.15
N TYR A 81 30.21 23.15 -8.31
CA TYR A 81 31.40 23.98 -8.47
C TYR A 81 31.11 25.43 -8.83
N ALA A 82 29.84 25.81 -8.99
CA ALA A 82 29.46 27.11 -9.51
C ALA A 82 29.92 28.28 -8.63
N ASN A 83 30.04 28.05 -7.31
CA ASN A 83 30.44 29.06 -6.33
C ASN A 83 31.91 28.93 -5.90
N CYS A 84 32.66 27.96 -6.43
CA CYS A 84 34.05 27.77 -6.06
C CYS A 84 34.94 28.83 -6.73
N THR A 85 35.90 29.33 -5.97
CA THR A 85 36.97 30.19 -6.45
C THR A 85 37.88 29.44 -7.43
N LEU A 86 38.60 30.19 -8.28
CA LEU A 86 39.53 29.57 -9.24
C LEU A 86 40.60 28.71 -8.55
N GLN A 87 41.05 29.09 -7.36
CA GLN A 87 42.03 28.33 -6.58
C GLN A 87 41.46 27.00 -6.09
N GLU A 88 40.23 26.99 -5.56
CA GLU A 88 39.55 25.76 -5.13
C GLU A 88 39.33 24.80 -6.30
N LEU A 89 38.92 25.31 -7.47
CA LEU A 89 38.72 24.49 -8.65
C LEU A 89 40.01 23.83 -9.14
N ARG A 90 41.13 24.56 -9.11
CA ARG A 90 42.44 23.98 -9.44
C ARG A 90 42.83 22.89 -8.47
N ARG A 91 42.61 23.11 -7.17
CA ARG A 91 42.86 22.10 -6.14
C ARG A 91 42.00 20.85 -6.37
N PHE A 92 40.69 21.02 -6.59
CA PHE A 92 39.78 19.91 -6.89
C PHE A 92 40.16 19.14 -8.15
N HIS A 93 40.75 19.81 -9.14
CA HIS A 93 41.21 19.20 -10.38
C HIS A 93 42.46 18.34 -10.14
N GLU A 94 43.39 18.84 -9.32
CA GLU A 94 44.58 18.10 -8.89
C GLU A 94 44.21 16.91 -8.00
N ASP A 95 43.33 17.09 -7.01
CA ASP A 95 42.87 16.05 -6.08
C ASP A 95 42.18 14.87 -6.81
N ARG A 96 41.53 15.15 -7.95
CA ARG A 96 40.92 14.13 -8.83
C ARG A 96 41.89 13.45 -9.76
N GLY A 97 43.17 13.84 -9.74
CA GLY A 97 44.19 13.26 -10.61
C GLY A 97 44.03 13.62 -12.09
N LEU A 98 43.33 14.72 -12.43
CA LEU A 98 43.13 15.17 -13.82
C LEU A 98 44.39 15.84 -14.42
N GLY A 99 45.53 15.68 -13.77
CA GLY A 99 46.79 16.35 -14.09
C GLY A 99 46.88 17.77 -13.52
N LYS A 100 48.00 18.44 -13.79
CA LYS A 100 48.21 19.84 -13.42
C LYS A 100 47.18 20.68 -14.15
N ALA A 101 46.31 21.38 -13.42
CA ALA A 101 45.36 22.32 -14.00
C ALA A 101 46.16 23.40 -14.74
N PRO A 102 46.12 23.46 -16.10
CA PRO A 102 46.78 24.53 -16.83
C PRO A 102 46.20 25.91 -16.43
N LYS A 103 46.64 26.99 -17.08
CA LYS A 103 45.99 28.32 -17.00
C LYS A 103 44.56 28.34 -17.57
N LEU A 104 43.79 27.27 -17.39
CA LEU A 104 42.40 27.13 -17.77
C LEU A 104 41.54 28.12 -16.98
N GLY A 105 40.56 28.70 -17.68
CA GLY A 105 39.55 29.54 -17.06
C GLY A 105 38.58 28.73 -16.19
N GLN A 106 37.92 29.42 -15.26
CA GLN A 106 36.96 28.85 -14.30
C GLN A 106 35.92 27.93 -14.95
N ARG A 107 35.32 28.36 -16.06
CA ARG A 107 34.29 27.59 -16.79
C ARG A 107 34.80 26.25 -17.32
N ILE A 108 36.04 26.21 -17.79
CA ILE A 108 36.64 24.98 -18.33
C ILE A 108 36.92 24.00 -17.19
N LEU A 109 37.45 24.50 -16.07
CA LEU A 109 37.69 23.69 -14.87
C LEU A 109 36.40 23.09 -14.32
N ILE A 110 35.34 23.89 -14.17
CA ILE A 110 34.02 23.40 -13.73
C ILE A 110 33.55 22.25 -14.63
N LYS A 111 33.60 22.45 -15.97
CA LYS A 111 33.16 21.41 -16.91
C LYS A 111 34.02 20.14 -16.82
N ALA A 112 35.32 20.28 -16.63
CA ALA A 112 36.23 19.14 -16.47
C ALA A 112 35.94 18.37 -15.17
N LEU A 113 35.70 19.07 -14.06
CA LEU A 113 35.35 18.49 -12.78
C LEU A 113 33.97 17.80 -12.82
N ASP A 114 32.97 18.47 -13.39
CA ASP A 114 31.63 17.89 -13.57
C ASP A 114 31.72 16.58 -14.37
N SER A 115 32.46 16.61 -15.48
CA SER A 115 32.70 15.44 -16.33
C SER A 115 33.46 14.33 -15.59
N ALA A 116 34.45 14.68 -14.78
CA ALA A 116 35.21 13.69 -14.00
C ALA A 116 34.33 13.00 -12.95
N ASP A 117 33.48 13.76 -12.26
CA ASP A 117 32.52 13.20 -11.30
C ASP A 117 31.47 12.32 -11.99
N ASP A 118 30.95 12.76 -13.15
CA ASP A 118 29.91 12.03 -13.89
C ASP A 118 30.42 10.72 -14.52
N ASN A 119 31.74 10.63 -14.78
CA ASN A 119 32.39 9.44 -15.32
C ASN A 119 33.25 8.71 -14.27
N ALA A 120 33.09 9.02 -12.99
CA ALA A 120 33.82 8.36 -11.93
C ALA A 120 33.51 6.86 -11.93
N THR A 121 34.56 6.04 -11.96
CA THR A 121 34.44 4.58 -11.85
C THR A 121 35.14 4.12 -10.60
N PHE A 122 34.55 3.14 -9.90
CA PHE A 122 35.15 2.53 -8.73
C PHE A 122 35.56 1.09 -9.03
N THR A 123 36.72 0.92 -9.65
CA THR A 123 37.23 -0.37 -10.10
C THR A 123 37.67 -1.29 -8.97
N LYS A 124 37.94 -0.74 -7.78
CA LYS A 124 38.49 -1.45 -6.62
C LYS A 124 37.44 -1.93 -5.62
N LEU A 125 36.16 -1.96 -6.01
CA LEU A 125 35.09 -2.40 -5.11
C LEU A 125 35.33 -3.80 -4.56
N LEU A 126 35.79 -4.72 -5.40
CA LEU A 126 36.07 -6.10 -5.00
C LEU A 126 37.37 -6.27 -4.22
N ASP A 127 38.29 -5.30 -4.31
CA ASP A 127 39.53 -5.28 -3.53
C ASP A 127 39.27 -4.93 -2.05
N LEU A 128 38.13 -4.30 -1.76
CA LEU A 128 37.71 -4.01 -0.39
C LEU A 128 37.35 -5.30 0.35
N PRO A 129 37.67 -5.43 1.65
CA PRO A 129 37.11 -6.50 2.48
C PRO A 129 35.58 -6.51 2.45
N ALA A 130 34.98 -7.70 2.57
CA ALA A 130 33.53 -7.88 2.52
C ALA A 130 32.76 -6.93 3.46
N LYS A 131 33.28 -6.74 4.68
CA LYS A 131 32.68 -5.82 5.67
C LYS A 131 32.54 -4.38 5.13
N LEU A 132 33.54 -3.87 4.42
CA LEU A 132 33.48 -2.52 3.85
C LEU A 132 32.54 -2.46 2.63
N ARG A 133 32.47 -3.53 1.83
CA ARG A 133 31.49 -3.63 0.75
C ARG A 133 30.05 -3.60 1.30
N CYS A 134 29.78 -4.35 2.37
CA CYS A 134 28.47 -4.31 3.05
C CYS A 134 28.12 -2.90 3.55
N CYS A 135 29.06 -2.16 4.14
CA CYS A 135 28.81 -0.78 4.54
C CYS A 135 28.44 0.11 3.34
N ILE A 136 29.06 -0.07 2.17
CA ILE A 136 28.70 0.65 0.94
C ILE A 136 27.27 0.28 0.50
N TYR A 137 26.90 -0.99 0.61
CA TYR A 137 25.55 -1.46 0.30
C TYR A 137 24.51 -0.83 1.25
N ASP A 138 24.81 -0.74 2.54
CA ASP A 138 23.96 -0.05 3.52
C ASP A 138 23.73 1.41 3.13
N PHE A 139 24.80 2.16 2.79
CA PHE A 139 24.68 3.55 2.34
C PHE A 139 23.86 3.68 1.05
N TYR A 140 24.00 2.75 0.11
CA TYR A 140 23.20 2.73 -1.11
C TYR A 140 21.72 2.49 -0.79
N ILE A 141 21.43 1.57 0.14
CA ILE A 141 20.06 1.19 0.52
C ILE A 141 19.38 2.26 1.37
N ASP A 142 20.13 3.01 2.18
CA ASP A 142 19.64 4.11 3.01
C ASP A 142 18.84 5.14 2.20
N GLY A 143 19.26 5.39 0.96
CA GLY A 143 18.55 6.26 0.02
C GLY A 143 17.11 5.81 -0.31
N PHE A 144 16.80 4.51 -0.13
CA PHE A 144 15.47 3.94 -0.39
C PHE A 144 14.62 3.73 0.87
N GLN A 145 15.19 3.84 2.08
CA GLN A 145 14.52 3.41 3.32
C GLN A 145 13.21 4.17 3.63
N ASN A 146 13.04 5.36 3.07
CA ASN A 146 11.82 6.15 3.24
C ASN A 146 10.67 5.71 2.33
N ASP A 147 10.96 4.90 1.31
CA ASP A 147 9.99 4.48 0.31
C ASP A 147 9.59 3.03 0.55
N THR A 148 8.27 2.78 0.59
CA THR A 148 7.76 1.42 0.52
C THR A 148 7.77 0.98 -0.94
N LEU A 149 8.50 -0.09 -1.25
CA LEU A 149 8.64 -0.57 -2.62
C LEU A 149 7.48 -1.49 -3.00
N TRP A 150 6.82 -1.19 -4.13
CA TRP A 150 5.77 -2.01 -4.71
C TRP A 150 6.37 -2.92 -5.77
N ASP A 151 6.24 -4.23 -5.57
CA ASP A 151 6.66 -5.29 -6.50
C ASP A 151 8.03 -5.00 -7.18
N PRO A 152 9.10 -4.70 -6.41
CA PRO A 152 10.36 -4.25 -6.99
C PRO A 152 11.03 -5.37 -7.78
N THR A 153 11.58 -5.04 -8.95
CA THR A 153 12.50 -5.97 -9.61
C THR A 153 13.84 -6.03 -8.87
N HIS A 154 14.66 -7.03 -9.18
CA HIS A 154 15.97 -7.18 -8.55
C HIS A 154 16.82 -5.91 -8.72
N PRO A 155 17.40 -5.37 -7.64
CA PRO A 155 18.24 -4.17 -7.68
C PRO A 155 19.36 -4.33 -8.72
N PRO A 156 19.65 -3.31 -9.56
CA PRO A 156 20.67 -3.42 -10.61
C PRO A 156 22.03 -3.88 -10.08
N LEU A 157 22.40 -3.42 -8.88
CA LEU A 157 23.66 -3.79 -8.23
C LEU A 157 23.78 -5.32 -8.05
N SER A 158 22.68 -5.99 -7.70
CA SER A 158 22.61 -7.45 -7.53
C SER A 158 22.71 -8.26 -8.82
N GLN A 159 22.68 -7.58 -9.98
CA GLN A 159 22.76 -8.21 -11.31
C GLN A 159 24.18 -8.12 -11.90
N THR A 160 25.05 -7.32 -11.30
CA THR A 160 26.40 -7.04 -11.84
C THR A 160 27.37 -8.20 -11.66
N TYR A 161 27.36 -8.86 -10.51
CA TYR A 161 28.35 -9.89 -10.16
C TYR A 161 27.81 -10.85 -9.09
N LYS A 162 28.17 -12.14 -9.15
CA LYS A 162 27.65 -13.17 -8.24
C LYS A 162 27.99 -12.90 -6.76
N LEU A 163 29.23 -12.48 -6.47
CA LEU A 163 29.64 -12.15 -5.10
C LEU A 163 28.88 -10.94 -4.55
N ILE A 164 28.74 -9.89 -5.38
CA ILE A 164 27.94 -8.71 -5.01
C ILE A 164 26.50 -9.13 -4.73
N ARG A 165 25.91 -9.99 -5.58
CA ARG A 165 24.55 -10.51 -5.37
C ARG A 165 24.39 -11.20 -4.03
N SER A 166 25.31 -12.11 -3.67
CA SER A 166 25.23 -12.86 -2.41
C SER A 166 25.39 -12.00 -1.16
N GLU A 167 26.16 -10.91 -1.26
CA GLU A 167 26.37 -9.98 -0.14
C GLU A 167 25.26 -8.92 -0.06
N PHE A 168 24.79 -8.43 -1.21
CA PHE A 168 23.86 -7.32 -1.30
C PHE A 168 22.41 -7.71 -1.02
N LEU A 169 21.92 -8.84 -1.55
CA LEU A 169 20.51 -9.21 -1.44
C LEU A 169 20.05 -9.40 0.01
N PRO A 170 20.81 -10.05 0.92
CA PRO A 170 20.40 -10.15 2.33
C PRO A 170 20.23 -8.78 2.99
N ILE A 171 21.10 -7.82 2.69
CA ILE A 171 21.01 -6.45 3.22
C ILE A 171 19.79 -5.74 2.63
N PHE A 172 19.56 -5.87 1.32
CA PHE A 172 18.42 -5.26 0.64
C PHE A 172 17.08 -5.76 1.22
N PHE A 173 16.87 -7.08 1.27
CA PHE A 173 15.63 -7.64 1.80
C PHE A 173 15.49 -7.46 3.31
N GLY A 174 16.61 -7.44 4.05
CA GLY A 174 16.63 -7.19 5.49
C GLY A 174 16.40 -5.74 5.93
N THR A 175 16.46 -4.78 5.00
CA THR A 175 16.39 -3.34 5.35
C THR A 175 15.16 -2.65 4.75
N ILE A 176 14.81 -2.99 3.51
CA ILE A 176 13.72 -2.35 2.75
C ILE A 176 12.35 -2.79 3.26
N CYS A 177 11.39 -1.86 3.23
CA CYS A 177 9.98 -2.18 3.42
C CYS A 177 9.30 -2.46 2.08
N PHE A 178 8.76 -3.68 1.91
CA PHE A 178 8.03 -4.07 0.71
C PHE A 178 6.53 -3.88 0.87
N GLN A 179 5.80 -3.57 -0.18
CA GLN A 179 4.35 -3.62 -0.21
C GLN A 179 3.90 -4.87 -0.94
N LEU A 180 3.18 -5.74 -0.24
CA LEU A 180 2.47 -6.87 -0.81
C LEU A 180 1.00 -6.49 -0.95
N ALA A 181 0.43 -6.67 -2.14
CA ALA A 181 -0.93 -6.27 -2.41
C ALA A 181 -1.82 -7.50 -2.69
N PHE A 182 -2.95 -7.53 -2.00
CA PHE A 182 -4.01 -8.50 -2.18
C PHE A 182 -5.22 -7.80 -2.79
N GLN A 183 -5.85 -8.47 -3.75
CA GLN A 183 -7.07 -8.01 -4.42
C GLN A 183 -8.22 -8.96 -4.09
N SER A 184 -9.39 -8.39 -3.81
CA SER A 184 -10.63 -9.17 -3.70
C SER A 184 -10.94 -9.85 -5.03
N THR A 185 -11.19 -11.16 -5.02
CA THR A 185 -11.69 -11.90 -6.18
C THR A 185 -13.20 -11.87 -6.28
N THR A 186 -13.88 -11.61 -5.16
CA THR A 186 -15.33 -11.46 -5.15
C THR A 186 -15.69 -10.01 -5.45
N TRP A 187 -16.56 -9.86 -6.44
CA TRP A 187 -17.27 -8.63 -6.77
C TRP A 187 -18.68 -8.80 -6.20
N GLY A 188 -19.15 -7.82 -5.44
CA GLY A 188 -20.45 -7.87 -4.75
C GLY A 188 -20.34 -8.06 -3.24
N HIS A 189 -21.34 -7.53 -2.52
CA HIS A 189 -21.37 -7.46 -1.05
C HIS A 189 -21.74 -8.78 -0.35
N GLU A 190 -22.12 -9.81 -1.10
CA GLU A 190 -22.79 -11.00 -0.54
C GLU A 190 -21.93 -12.26 -0.51
N ALA A 191 -20.88 -12.33 -1.35
CA ALA A 191 -19.95 -13.44 -1.31
C ALA A 191 -18.85 -13.16 -0.27
N PRO A 192 -18.43 -14.17 0.53
CA PRO A 192 -17.32 -14.01 1.46
C PRO A 192 -16.11 -13.45 0.71
N HIS A 193 -15.55 -12.35 1.22
CA HIS A 193 -14.36 -11.75 0.62
C HIS A 193 -13.25 -12.78 0.52
N ARG A 194 -12.91 -13.14 -0.71
CA ARG A 194 -11.75 -13.99 -1.01
C ARG A 194 -10.68 -13.08 -1.57
N TYR A 195 -9.52 -13.09 -0.96
CA TYR A 195 -8.39 -12.31 -1.44
C TYR A 195 -7.43 -13.23 -2.20
N ARG A 196 -6.87 -12.69 -3.29
CA ARG A 196 -5.72 -13.29 -3.96
C ARG A 196 -4.60 -12.26 -4.01
N LEU A 197 -3.35 -12.73 -4.07
CA LEU A 197 -2.24 -11.85 -4.41
C LEU A 197 -2.55 -11.16 -5.74
N ARG A 198 -2.20 -9.88 -5.84
CA ARG A 198 -2.10 -9.22 -7.13
C ARG A 198 -1.08 -9.97 -7.99
N TYR A 199 -1.30 -9.94 -9.29
CA TYR A 199 -0.46 -10.68 -10.24
C TYR A 199 1.00 -10.25 -10.14
N GLU A 200 1.24 -8.95 -9.99
CA GLU A 200 2.56 -8.35 -9.86
C GLU A 200 3.27 -8.82 -8.57
N THR A 201 2.56 -8.81 -7.44
CA THR A 201 3.09 -9.33 -6.17
C THR A 201 3.37 -10.82 -6.23
N GLN A 202 2.51 -11.60 -6.90
CA GLN A 202 2.74 -13.02 -7.11
C GLN A 202 4.00 -13.28 -7.95
N LEU A 203 4.21 -12.53 -9.04
CA LEU A 203 5.43 -12.63 -9.85
C LEU A 203 6.67 -12.25 -9.05
N PHE A 204 6.61 -11.15 -8.30
CA PHE A 204 7.69 -10.70 -7.43
C PHE A 204 8.07 -11.81 -6.45
N LEU A 205 7.12 -12.29 -5.64
CA LEU A 205 7.35 -13.33 -4.65
C LEU A 205 7.83 -14.65 -5.27
N GLY A 206 7.25 -15.04 -6.42
CA GLY A 206 7.67 -16.24 -7.15
C GLY A 206 9.07 -16.15 -7.76
N SER A 207 9.61 -14.94 -7.95
CA SER A 207 10.98 -14.74 -8.43
C SER A 207 12.03 -14.79 -7.32
N LEU A 208 11.61 -14.71 -6.04
CA LEU A 208 12.51 -14.72 -4.91
C LEU A 208 13.02 -16.12 -4.61
N GLN A 209 14.31 -16.20 -4.27
CA GLN A 209 14.85 -17.39 -3.63
C GLN A 209 14.33 -17.48 -2.18
N PRO A 210 14.10 -18.68 -1.62
CA PRO A 210 13.58 -18.84 -0.27
C PRO A 210 14.39 -18.09 0.81
N GLU A 211 15.71 -18.01 0.65
CA GLU A 211 16.61 -17.32 1.59
C GLU A 211 16.40 -15.79 1.56
N ASN A 212 16.02 -15.24 0.41
CA ASN A 212 15.71 -13.81 0.27
C ASN A 212 14.35 -13.48 0.91
N LEU A 213 13.36 -14.37 0.77
CA LEU A 213 12.08 -14.22 1.46
C LEU A 213 12.26 -14.33 2.98
N ALA A 214 13.09 -15.28 3.43
CA ALA A 214 13.44 -15.49 4.83
C ALA A 214 14.11 -14.29 5.50
N THR A 215 14.90 -13.52 4.74
CA THR A 215 15.60 -12.32 5.22
C THR A 215 14.72 -11.08 5.23
N MET A 216 13.54 -11.09 4.60
CA MET A 216 12.61 -9.98 4.70
C MET A 216 12.24 -9.74 6.16
N SER A 217 12.50 -8.52 6.62
CA SER A 217 12.20 -8.08 7.99
C SER A 217 11.03 -7.11 8.04
N ARG A 218 10.71 -6.45 6.91
CA ARG A 218 9.74 -5.35 6.87
C ARG A 218 8.86 -5.45 5.62
N PHE A 219 7.56 -5.58 5.81
CA PHE A 219 6.62 -5.44 4.71
C PHE A 219 5.25 -4.97 5.18
N ASN A 220 4.55 -4.32 4.27
CA ASN A 220 3.17 -3.93 4.40
C ASN A 220 2.33 -4.92 3.57
N VAL A 221 1.21 -5.39 4.11
CA VAL A 221 0.22 -6.18 3.38
C VAL A 221 -1.03 -5.33 3.22
N ASP A 222 -1.38 -4.99 1.99
CA ASP A 222 -2.57 -4.20 1.68
C ASP A 222 -3.66 -5.13 1.15
N PHE A 223 -4.77 -5.22 1.88
CA PHE A 223 -5.97 -5.89 1.43
C PHE A 223 -6.87 -4.85 0.78
N THR A 224 -6.73 -4.65 -0.53
CA THR A 224 -7.51 -3.63 -1.23
C THR A 224 -8.82 -4.20 -1.73
N HIS A 225 -9.93 -3.60 -1.32
CA HIS A 225 -11.26 -3.92 -1.85
C HIS A 225 -11.60 -2.91 -2.96
N GLY A 226 -12.04 -3.39 -4.13
CA GLY A 226 -12.24 -2.57 -5.33
C GLY A 226 -13.26 -1.43 -5.17
N SER A 227 -14.13 -1.50 -4.15
CA SER A 227 -15.13 -0.47 -3.84
C SER A 227 -14.67 0.46 -2.72
N GLY A 228 -13.74 1.36 -3.05
CA GLY A 228 -13.63 2.74 -2.56
C GLY A 228 -13.49 3.07 -1.06
N ASP A 229 -14.26 2.46 -0.14
CA ASP A 229 -14.64 3.20 1.06
C ASP A 229 -14.47 2.51 2.43
N PHE A 230 -14.40 1.18 2.57
CA PHE A 230 -14.53 0.59 3.93
C PHE A 230 -13.59 -0.54 4.37
N SER A 231 -12.71 -1.08 3.52
CA SER A 231 -12.02 -2.34 3.88
C SER A 231 -10.55 -2.41 3.53
N ASN A 232 -9.91 -1.28 3.19
CA ASN A 232 -8.47 -1.28 2.97
C ASN A 232 -7.73 -1.36 4.31
N VAL A 233 -7.38 -2.59 4.68
CA VAL A 233 -6.60 -2.89 5.87
C VAL A 233 -5.14 -3.06 5.45
N LYS A 234 -4.25 -2.27 6.06
CA LYS A 234 -2.81 -2.44 5.89
C LYS A 234 -2.22 -3.09 7.12
N LEU A 235 -1.60 -4.25 6.96
CA LEU A 235 -0.81 -4.88 8.01
C LEU A 235 0.63 -4.45 7.83
N ARG A 236 1.20 -3.73 8.78
CA ARG A 236 2.64 -3.48 8.83
C ARG A 236 3.27 -4.57 9.68
N LEU A 237 4.23 -5.26 9.09
CA LEU A 237 4.97 -6.36 9.69
C LEU A 237 6.41 -5.94 9.84
N ASN A 238 6.91 -5.99 11.06
CA ASN A 238 8.29 -5.67 11.38
C ASN A 238 8.90 -6.75 12.27
N LYS A 239 9.96 -7.39 11.79
CA LYS A 239 10.72 -8.39 12.52
C LYS A 239 11.77 -7.68 13.37
N ALA A 240 11.49 -7.57 14.67
CA ALA A 240 12.45 -7.08 15.65
C ALA A 240 12.96 -8.27 16.47
N GLU A 241 14.28 -8.50 16.46
CA GLU A 241 14.99 -9.58 17.15
C GLU A 241 14.48 -10.99 16.81
N LYS A 242 13.35 -11.37 17.41
CA LYS A 242 12.69 -12.67 17.30
C LYS A 242 11.17 -12.57 17.29
N VAL A 243 10.56 -11.41 17.07
CA VAL A 243 9.09 -11.27 17.12
C VAL A 243 8.62 -10.46 15.92
N TRP A 244 7.57 -10.94 15.26
CA TRP A 244 6.83 -10.16 14.27
C TRP A 244 5.89 -9.19 14.99
N ALA A 245 6.19 -7.90 14.92
CA ALA A 245 5.22 -6.88 15.28
C ALA A 245 4.22 -6.75 14.13
N VAL A 246 2.94 -6.99 14.43
CA VAL A 246 1.83 -6.78 13.50
C VAL A 246 1.09 -5.53 13.93
N GLU A 247 1.04 -4.53 13.06
CA GLU A 247 0.28 -3.29 13.27
C GLU A 247 -0.79 -3.19 12.18
N VAL A 248 -2.05 -3.01 12.58
CA VAL A 248 -3.14 -2.78 11.64
C VAL A 248 -3.32 -1.27 11.45
N VAL A 249 -2.96 -0.78 10.27
CA VAL A 249 -3.07 0.63 9.90
C VAL A 249 -4.34 0.82 9.07
N PRO A 250 -5.36 1.53 9.57
CA PRO A 250 -6.55 1.80 8.79
C PRO A 250 -6.27 2.94 7.81
N ASN A 251 -6.82 2.85 6.60
CA ASN A 251 -6.68 3.93 5.61
C ASN A 251 -7.56 5.17 5.91
N ARG A 252 -8.54 5.06 6.82
CA ARG A 252 -9.41 6.13 7.32
C ARG A 252 -9.68 5.89 8.81
N GLU A 253 -10.15 6.90 9.55
CA GLU A 253 -10.60 6.67 10.93
C GLU A 253 -11.70 5.59 10.94
N PRO A 254 -11.48 4.45 11.60
CA PRO A 254 -12.46 3.39 11.65
C PRO A 254 -13.64 3.81 12.54
N ASN A 255 -14.85 3.42 12.17
CA ASN A 255 -15.97 3.42 13.11
C ASN A 255 -15.79 2.28 14.13
N VAL A 256 -16.65 2.22 15.15
CA VAL A 256 -16.57 1.21 16.22
C VAL A 256 -16.51 -0.22 15.67
N PHE A 257 -17.30 -0.52 14.64
CA PHE A 257 -17.30 -1.84 13.99
C PHE A 257 -15.98 -2.14 13.23
N GLY A 258 -15.36 -1.12 12.65
CA GLY A 258 -14.06 -1.22 12.02
C GLY A 258 -12.95 -1.58 13.01
N LEU A 259 -13.01 -1.07 14.25
CA LEU A 259 -12.02 -1.36 15.30
C LEU A 259 -12.03 -2.85 15.70
N GLU A 260 -13.20 -3.43 15.98
CA GLU A 260 -13.30 -4.86 16.32
C GLU A 260 -12.81 -5.78 15.19
N ALA A 261 -13.14 -5.42 13.95
CA ALA A 261 -12.67 -6.14 12.78
C ALA A 261 -11.13 -6.05 12.65
N MET A 262 -10.56 -4.88 12.87
CA MET A 262 -9.11 -4.66 12.85
C MET A 262 -8.39 -5.46 13.93
N GLU A 263 -8.86 -5.44 15.18
CA GLU A 263 -8.29 -6.24 16.27
C GLU A 263 -8.30 -7.74 15.95
N ARG A 264 -9.39 -8.21 15.33
CA ARG A 264 -9.51 -9.60 14.89
C ARG A 264 -8.53 -9.95 13.77
N ILE A 265 -8.42 -9.07 12.76
CA ILE A 265 -7.45 -9.24 11.67
C ILE A 265 -6.03 -9.27 12.24
N GLU A 266 -5.71 -8.37 13.17
CA GLU A 266 -4.42 -8.35 13.85
C GLU A 266 -4.13 -9.67 14.55
N LYS A 267 -5.09 -10.14 15.35
CA LYS A 267 -4.98 -11.39 16.12
C LYS A 267 -4.77 -12.59 15.22
N GLU A 268 -5.51 -12.69 14.11
CA GLU A 268 -5.37 -13.80 13.17
C GLU A 268 -4.09 -13.71 12.34
N ALA A 269 -3.64 -12.50 11.97
CA ALA A 269 -2.35 -12.30 11.32
C ALA A 269 -1.19 -12.68 12.25
N ARG A 270 -1.21 -12.26 13.52
CA ARG A 270 -0.23 -12.66 14.54
C ARG A 270 -0.10 -14.18 14.62
N LYS A 271 -1.22 -14.90 14.69
CA LYS A 271 -1.23 -16.38 14.71
C LYS A 271 -0.59 -17.02 13.47
N GLY A 272 -0.55 -16.33 12.34
CA GLY A 272 0.08 -16.85 11.13
C GLY A 272 1.59 -16.59 11.05
N PHE A 273 2.11 -15.58 11.75
CA PHE A 273 3.52 -15.20 11.71
C PHE A 273 4.34 -15.65 12.93
N HIS A 274 3.68 -15.97 14.05
CA HIS A 274 4.35 -16.55 15.22
C HIS A 274 4.36 -18.08 15.15
N GLY A 275 5.51 -18.70 15.48
CA GLY A 275 5.56 -20.14 15.74
C GLY A 275 4.90 -20.51 17.08
N ASP A 276 4.83 -21.81 17.37
CA ASP A 276 4.17 -22.35 18.57
C ASP A 276 4.75 -21.81 19.90
N GLU A 277 6.02 -21.38 19.89
CA GLU A 277 6.74 -20.83 21.06
C GLU A 277 6.83 -19.29 21.05
N GLY A 278 6.13 -18.61 20.13
CA GLY A 278 6.17 -17.15 20.02
C GLY A 278 7.40 -16.58 19.32
N GLU A 279 8.39 -17.40 18.97
CA GLU A 279 9.54 -16.99 18.15
C GLU A 279 9.12 -16.69 16.69
N ALA A 280 9.80 -15.72 16.09
CA ALA A 280 9.61 -15.29 14.72
C ALA A 280 10.18 -16.36 13.79
N LYS A 281 9.26 -17.13 13.20
CA LYS A 281 9.59 -18.06 12.13
C LYS A 281 10.18 -17.29 10.93
N SER A 282 11.10 -17.93 10.23
CA SER A 282 11.50 -17.50 8.89
C SER A 282 10.28 -17.43 7.98
N LEU A 283 10.08 -16.31 7.31
CA LEU A 283 8.93 -16.13 6.44
C LEU A 283 9.02 -17.06 5.22
N THR A 284 7.97 -17.83 4.98
CA THR A 284 7.80 -18.64 3.77
C THR A 284 6.57 -18.20 2.99
N MET A 285 6.45 -18.66 1.74
CA MET A 285 5.24 -18.43 0.95
C MET A 285 3.99 -19.03 1.60
N ASP A 286 4.12 -20.20 2.23
CA ASP A 286 3.02 -20.86 2.91
C ASP A 286 2.53 -20.05 4.10
N ASP A 287 3.42 -19.36 4.81
CA ASP A 287 3.04 -18.47 5.92
C ASP A 287 2.20 -17.28 5.41
N LEU A 288 2.59 -16.67 4.28
CA LEU A 288 1.81 -15.60 3.64
C LEU A 288 0.42 -16.09 3.21
N TYR A 289 0.32 -17.29 2.61
CA TYR A 289 -0.96 -17.88 2.21
C TYR A 289 -1.82 -18.30 3.41
N ALA A 290 -1.21 -18.77 4.49
CA ALA A 290 -1.89 -19.12 5.73
C ALA A 290 -2.47 -17.87 6.41
N VAL A 291 -1.70 -16.77 6.47
CA VAL A 291 -2.18 -15.48 6.98
C VAL A 291 -3.35 -14.98 6.14
N ARG A 292 -3.20 -14.96 4.81
CA ARG A 292 -4.30 -14.63 3.89
C ARG A 292 -5.54 -15.46 4.19
N LYS A 293 -5.42 -16.79 4.22
CA LYS A 293 -6.54 -17.70 4.47
C LYS A 293 -7.24 -17.40 5.79
N ARG A 294 -6.49 -17.16 6.87
CA ARG A 294 -7.06 -16.82 8.19
C ARG A 294 -7.77 -15.47 8.17
N VAL A 295 -7.17 -14.47 7.52
CA VAL A 295 -7.76 -13.13 7.37
C VAL A 295 -9.05 -13.19 6.54
N ASP A 296 -9.06 -13.95 5.44
CA ASP A 296 -10.23 -14.20 4.58
C ASP A 296 -11.35 -14.90 5.37
N GLU A 297 -11.03 -16.01 6.04
CA GLU A 297 -12.00 -16.89 6.70
C GLU A 297 -12.51 -16.37 8.05
N ARG A 298 -11.76 -15.49 8.72
CA ARG A 298 -12.08 -15.12 10.12
C ARG A 298 -12.02 -13.63 10.37
N GLY A 299 -11.22 -12.89 9.62
CA GLY A 299 -11.09 -11.44 9.74
C GLY A 299 -12.27 -10.70 9.13
N PHE A 300 -12.68 -11.08 7.91
CA PHE A 300 -13.67 -10.33 7.14
C PHE A 300 -15.09 -10.92 7.12
N HIS A 301 -15.31 -12.16 7.58
CA HIS A 301 -16.62 -12.84 7.51
C HIS A 301 -17.76 -12.15 8.30
N ASN A 302 -17.45 -11.20 9.20
CA ASN A 302 -18.45 -10.45 9.96
C ASN A 302 -18.79 -9.08 9.36
N PHE A 303 -18.30 -8.72 8.17
CA PHE A 303 -18.75 -7.50 7.48
C PHE A 303 -20.16 -7.62 6.88
N THR A 304 -20.84 -8.76 7.06
CA THR A 304 -22.27 -8.88 6.79
C THR A 304 -23.08 -8.03 7.79
N PRO A 305 -24.17 -7.37 7.35
CA PRO A 305 -24.67 -6.17 8.03
C PRO A 305 -25.10 -6.37 9.50
N PRO A 306 -24.92 -5.34 10.36
CA PRO A 306 -25.31 -5.32 11.78
C PRO A 306 -26.77 -5.73 12.07
N SER A 307 -27.65 -5.58 11.08
CA SER A 307 -29.06 -5.97 11.18
C SER A 307 -29.24 -7.46 11.49
N TYR A 308 -28.33 -8.33 11.04
CA TYR A 308 -28.44 -9.76 11.32
C TYR A 308 -28.13 -10.10 12.78
N GLN A 309 -27.04 -9.58 13.32
CA GLN A 309 -26.68 -9.79 14.73
C GLN A 309 -27.69 -9.15 15.68
N PHE A 310 -28.22 -7.97 15.31
CA PHE A 310 -29.31 -7.33 16.03
C PHE A 310 -30.58 -8.20 16.03
N LEU A 311 -31.04 -8.67 14.87
CA LEU A 311 -32.24 -9.52 14.78
C LEU A 311 -32.08 -10.86 15.50
N ALA A 312 -30.88 -11.46 15.45
CA ALA A 312 -30.57 -12.68 16.21
C ALA A 312 -30.56 -12.43 17.73
N SER A 313 -30.19 -11.23 18.17
CA SER A 313 -30.16 -10.84 19.60
C SER A 313 -31.53 -10.52 20.20
N LEU A 314 -32.53 -10.18 19.38
CA LEU A 314 -33.86 -9.80 19.85
C LEU A 314 -34.65 -10.96 20.47
N GLY A 315 -34.29 -12.22 20.18
CA GLY A 315 -35.05 -13.38 20.64
C GLY A 315 -36.48 -13.46 20.04
N PRO A 316 -37.17 -14.61 20.15
CA PRO A 316 -38.43 -14.82 19.42
C PRO A 316 -39.57 -13.86 19.80
N GLN A 317 -39.63 -13.45 21.08
CA GLN A 317 -40.71 -12.59 21.59
C GLN A 317 -40.59 -11.15 21.09
N ASN A 318 -39.38 -10.59 20.98
CA ASN A 318 -39.21 -9.22 20.50
C ASN A 318 -39.26 -9.13 18.97
N LEU A 319 -38.87 -10.21 18.25
CA LEU A 319 -39.07 -10.29 16.80
C LEU A 319 -40.56 -10.25 16.43
N ALA A 320 -41.43 -10.90 17.21
CA ALA A 320 -42.88 -10.86 17.01
C ALA A 320 -43.50 -9.47 17.24
N GLN A 321 -42.79 -8.56 17.92
CA GLN A 321 -43.26 -7.18 18.16
C GLN A 321 -42.91 -6.21 17.02
N ILE A 322 -42.06 -6.63 16.07
CA ILE A 322 -41.68 -5.81 14.92
C ILE A 322 -42.89 -5.67 14.00
N SER A 323 -43.39 -4.43 13.86
CA SER A 323 -44.50 -4.10 12.96
C SER A 323 -44.06 -3.46 11.66
N SER A 324 -42.77 -3.18 11.49
CA SER A 324 -42.20 -2.74 10.22
C SER A 324 -40.71 -3.01 10.18
N PHE A 325 -40.21 -3.46 9.03
CA PHE A 325 -38.79 -3.52 8.78
C PHE A 325 -38.48 -3.11 7.34
N GLU A 326 -37.28 -2.62 7.14
CA GLU A 326 -36.76 -2.23 5.84
C GLU A 326 -35.48 -3.00 5.56
N MET A 327 -35.42 -3.61 4.37
CA MET A 327 -34.22 -4.24 3.84
C MET A 327 -33.75 -3.45 2.63
N VAL A 328 -32.54 -2.92 2.72
CA VAL A 328 -31.88 -2.22 1.62
C VAL A 328 -30.91 -3.17 0.95
N PHE A 329 -31.14 -3.43 -0.33
CA PHE A 329 -30.32 -4.26 -1.21
C PHE A 329 -29.56 -3.35 -2.18
N TYR A 330 -28.28 -3.66 -2.40
CA TYR A 330 -27.43 -2.89 -3.30
C TYR A 330 -27.51 -3.41 -4.75
N PRO A 331 -27.43 -2.55 -5.78
CA PRO A 331 -27.50 -1.09 -5.72
C PRO A 331 -28.95 -0.63 -5.87
N ARG A 332 -29.58 -0.22 -4.76
CA ARG A 332 -30.80 0.62 -4.74
C ARG A 332 -32.16 -0.10 -4.91
N THR A 333 -32.28 -1.33 -4.44
CA THR A 333 -33.59 -1.97 -4.21
C THR A 333 -33.91 -1.89 -2.72
N ARG A 334 -35.06 -1.32 -2.34
CA ARG A 334 -35.52 -1.27 -0.96
C ARG A 334 -36.78 -2.10 -0.83
N LEU A 335 -36.76 -3.10 0.05
CA LEU A 335 -37.96 -3.84 0.44
C LEU A 335 -38.44 -3.28 1.78
N VAL A 336 -39.64 -2.72 1.78
CA VAL A 336 -40.29 -2.22 2.98
C VAL A 336 -41.44 -3.15 3.31
N ALA A 337 -41.40 -3.81 4.46
CA ALA A 337 -42.51 -4.61 4.96
C ALA A 337 -43.10 -3.92 6.19
N LYS A 338 -44.42 -3.69 6.17
CA LYS A 338 -45.18 -3.09 7.28
C LYS A 338 -46.35 -4.00 7.62
N LEU A 339 -46.47 -4.40 8.89
CA LEU A 339 -47.60 -5.16 9.40
C LEU A 339 -48.73 -4.19 9.72
N ASP A 340 -49.86 -4.33 9.05
CA ASP A 340 -51.11 -3.76 9.51
C ASP A 340 -51.63 -4.65 10.66
N LYS A 341 -51.69 -4.06 11.86
CA LYS A 341 -52.13 -4.77 13.07
C LYS A 341 -53.65 -4.93 13.15
N ALA A 342 -54.42 -4.10 12.45
CA ALA A 342 -55.87 -4.18 12.45
C ALA A 342 -56.35 -5.34 11.57
N GLU A 343 -55.69 -5.52 10.42
CA GLU A 343 -56.00 -6.60 9.49
C GLU A 343 -55.18 -7.86 9.74
N ASN A 344 -54.12 -7.76 10.55
CA ASN A 344 -53.10 -8.79 10.74
C ASN A 344 -52.52 -9.26 9.38
N VAL A 345 -52.10 -8.30 8.55
CA VAL A 345 -51.56 -8.54 7.19
C VAL A 345 -50.27 -7.76 6.99
N TRP A 346 -49.25 -8.39 6.40
CA TRP A 346 -48.02 -7.71 5.99
C TRP A 346 -48.20 -7.03 4.63
N HIS A 347 -48.16 -5.70 4.60
CA HIS A 347 -47.98 -4.92 3.39
C HIS A 347 -46.50 -4.87 3.03
N VAL A 348 -46.14 -5.53 1.94
CA VAL A 348 -44.79 -5.51 1.38
C VAL A 348 -44.80 -4.59 0.19
N SER A 349 -43.90 -3.61 0.16
CA SER A 349 -43.62 -2.80 -1.02
C SER A 349 -42.16 -2.94 -1.41
N VAL A 350 -41.92 -3.19 -2.69
CA VAL A 350 -40.58 -3.21 -3.28
C VAL A 350 -40.38 -1.88 -4.00
N VAL A 351 -39.56 -1.01 -3.41
CA VAL A 351 -39.17 0.28 -4.00
C VAL A 351 -37.88 0.06 -4.79
N LEU A 352 -38.00 0.08 -6.11
CA LEU A 352 -36.87 0.09 -7.02
C LEU A 352 -36.48 1.53 -7.32
N GLU A 353 -35.38 2.02 -6.75
CA GLU A 353 -34.80 3.34 -7.10
C GLU A 353 -33.98 3.22 -8.39
N LEU A 354 -34.66 2.95 -9.51
CA LEU A 354 -34.03 2.72 -10.81
C LEU A 354 -34.51 3.74 -11.85
N SER A 355 -33.73 4.82 -12.04
CA SER A 355 -33.84 5.71 -13.20
C SER A 355 -33.24 5.11 -14.49
N ARG A 356 -32.70 3.88 -14.45
CA ARG A 356 -32.03 3.23 -15.60
C ARG A 356 -32.39 1.77 -15.88
N TRP A 357 -33.17 1.11 -15.03
CA TRP A 357 -33.60 -0.30 -15.24
C TRP A 357 -35.12 -0.36 -15.20
N SER A 358 -35.75 0.14 -16.26
CA SER A 358 -37.19 0.35 -16.35
C SER A 358 -37.93 -0.75 -17.11
N SER A 359 -37.41 -1.98 -17.21
CA SER A 359 -38.02 -2.99 -18.07
C SER A 359 -38.57 -4.23 -17.37
N ASP A 360 -38.33 -4.45 -16.07
CA ASP A 360 -38.78 -5.68 -15.42
C ASP A 360 -39.67 -5.44 -14.19
N VAL A 361 -40.81 -4.79 -14.44
CA VAL A 361 -41.92 -4.66 -13.48
C VAL A 361 -42.43 -6.04 -13.03
N SER A 362 -42.23 -7.08 -13.85
CA SER A 362 -42.68 -8.44 -13.55
C SER A 362 -41.86 -9.11 -12.45
N ALA A 363 -40.53 -8.91 -12.44
CA ALA A 363 -39.66 -9.43 -11.37
C ALA A 363 -39.95 -8.79 -10.01
N ALA A 364 -40.26 -7.48 -9.98
CA ALA A 364 -40.63 -6.78 -8.75
C ALA A 364 -41.96 -7.29 -8.18
N ALA A 365 -42.97 -7.46 -9.03
CA ALA A 365 -44.28 -7.97 -8.63
C ALA A 365 -44.22 -9.44 -8.16
N GLN A 366 -43.41 -10.28 -8.83
CA GLN A 366 -43.19 -11.66 -8.42
C GLN A 366 -42.44 -11.72 -7.09
N LEU A 367 -41.40 -10.90 -6.90
CA LEU A 367 -40.70 -10.82 -5.62
C LEU A 367 -41.64 -10.39 -4.48
N GLU A 368 -42.46 -9.38 -4.70
CA GLU A 368 -43.42 -8.92 -3.70
C GLU A 368 -44.37 -10.06 -3.29
N LYS A 369 -44.86 -10.84 -4.26
CA LYS A 369 -45.68 -12.04 -4.02
C LYS A 369 -44.93 -13.09 -3.21
N ASP A 370 -43.69 -13.41 -3.58
CA ASP A 370 -42.88 -14.42 -2.89
C ASP A 370 -42.54 -14.00 -1.45
N VAL A 371 -42.29 -12.71 -1.23
CA VAL A 371 -42.01 -12.18 0.11
C VAL A 371 -43.28 -12.14 0.97
N ARG A 372 -44.43 -11.77 0.39
CA ARG A 372 -45.73 -11.88 1.08
C ARG A 372 -46.02 -13.33 1.48
N GLN A 373 -45.76 -14.29 0.60
CA GLN A 373 -45.97 -15.71 0.91
C GLN A 373 -45.09 -16.18 2.08
N VAL A 374 -43.83 -15.73 2.13
CA VAL A 374 -42.92 -16.05 3.23
C VAL A 374 -43.35 -15.41 4.56
N LEU A 375 -43.80 -14.15 4.53
CA LEU A 375 -44.18 -13.41 5.73
C LEU A 375 -45.58 -13.75 6.25
N GLY A 376 -46.52 -14.08 5.35
CA GLY A 376 -47.93 -14.32 5.63
C GLY A 376 -48.35 -15.79 5.71
N GLY A 377 -47.85 -16.72 4.89
CA GLY A 377 -48.66 -17.93 4.64
C GLY A 377 -49.95 -17.57 3.88
N ASP A 378 -51.01 -18.37 3.96
CA ASP A 378 -52.30 -18.11 3.27
C ASP A 378 -52.73 -16.63 3.39
N PRO A 379 -53.41 -16.04 2.39
CA PRO A 379 -53.59 -14.59 2.25
C PRO A 379 -54.36 -13.91 3.40
N ASP A 380 -54.86 -14.66 4.38
CA ASP A 380 -55.78 -14.19 5.41
C ASP A 380 -55.19 -14.17 6.85
N GLU A 381 -53.91 -14.54 7.07
CA GLU A 381 -53.35 -14.53 8.44
C GLU A 381 -51.84 -14.24 8.50
N ALA A 382 -51.42 -13.03 8.91
CA ALA A 382 -50.01 -12.76 9.15
C ALA A 382 -49.46 -13.63 10.28
N LYS A 383 -48.41 -14.35 9.96
CA LYS A 383 -47.70 -15.16 10.94
C LYS A 383 -46.59 -14.33 11.62
N PRO A 384 -46.19 -14.65 12.87
CA PRO A 384 -45.18 -13.89 13.61
C PRO A 384 -43.83 -13.84 12.89
N LEU A 385 -43.17 -12.68 12.86
CA LEU A 385 -41.86 -12.57 12.22
C LEU A 385 -40.83 -13.44 12.95
N THR A 386 -40.22 -14.37 12.23
CA THR A 386 -39.11 -15.21 12.74
C THR A 386 -37.84 -14.92 11.95
N LEU A 387 -36.68 -15.22 12.55
CA LEU A 387 -35.40 -15.07 11.87
C LEU A 387 -35.35 -15.89 10.57
N GLU A 388 -35.91 -17.09 10.57
CA GLU A 388 -36.01 -17.96 9.39
C GLU A 388 -36.81 -17.34 8.24
N ARG A 389 -37.86 -16.57 8.55
CA ARG A 389 -38.65 -15.86 7.54
C ARG A 389 -37.93 -14.64 7.00
N VAL A 390 -37.27 -13.87 7.86
CA VAL A 390 -36.38 -12.77 7.42
C VAL A 390 -35.33 -13.31 6.44
N TYR A 391 -34.78 -14.50 6.72
CA TYR A 391 -33.83 -15.19 5.83
C TYR A 391 -34.44 -15.64 4.51
N SER A 392 -35.58 -16.31 4.57
CA SER A 392 -36.28 -16.79 3.37
C SER A 392 -36.69 -15.61 2.47
N THR A 393 -37.16 -14.51 3.06
CA THR A 393 -37.45 -13.25 2.37
C THR A 393 -36.21 -12.71 1.67
N ARG A 394 -35.08 -12.58 2.36
CA ARG A 394 -33.82 -12.12 1.79
C ARG A 394 -33.36 -13.01 0.63
N ARG A 395 -33.37 -14.33 0.80
CA ARG A 395 -32.95 -15.30 -0.23
C ARG A 395 -33.83 -15.22 -1.48
N ASN A 396 -35.14 -15.02 -1.31
CA ASN A 396 -36.05 -14.83 -2.43
C ASN A 396 -35.71 -13.53 -3.20
N VAL A 397 -35.40 -12.43 -2.49
CA VAL A 397 -34.93 -11.18 -3.12
C VAL A 397 -33.66 -11.39 -3.93
N GLU A 398 -32.65 -12.05 -3.34
CA GLU A 398 -31.37 -12.34 -3.99
C GLU A 398 -31.56 -13.24 -5.23
N SER A 399 -32.48 -14.22 -5.17
CA SER A 399 -32.77 -15.12 -6.28
C SER A 399 -33.55 -14.48 -7.44
N ALA A 400 -34.37 -13.47 -7.14
CA ALA A 400 -35.19 -12.77 -8.13
C ALA A 400 -34.37 -11.71 -8.91
N PHE A 401 -33.26 -11.23 -8.35
CA PHE A 401 -32.41 -10.20 -8.97
C PHE A 401 -30.93 -10.63 -9.11
N PRO A 402 -30.63 -11.77 -9.77
CA PRO A 402 -29.27 -12.30 -9.85
C PRO A 402 -28.30 -11.38 -10.63
N VAL A 403 -28.81 -10.51 -11.50
CA VAL A 403 -28.02 -9.60 -12.34
C VAL A 403 -27.71 -8.27 -11.63
N ALA A 404 -28.46 -7.90 -10.59
CA ALA A 404 -28.23 -6.64 -9.85
C ALA A 404 -27.01 -6.71 -8.90
N CYS A 405 -26.57 -7.92 -8.52
CA CYS A 405 -25.42 -8.14 -7.62
C CYS A 405 -24.10 -8.42 -8.37
N ALA A 406 -24.13 -8.50 -9.71
CA ALA A 406 -22.99 -8.89 -10.55
C ALA A 406 -22.29 -7.72 -11.28
N TYR A 407 -22.72 -6.47 -11.06
CA TYR A 407 -22.12 -5.26 -11.67
C TYR A 407 -21.69 -4.22 -10.64
#